data_AF-A0A2V9GB64-F1
#
_entry.id   AF-A0A2V9GB64-F1
#
_cell.length_a   1.000
_cell.length_b   1.000
_cell.length_c   1.000
_cell.angle_alpha   90.00
_cell.angle_beta   90.00
_cell.angle_gamma   90.00
#
_symmetry.space_group_name_H-M   'P 1'
#
loop_
_entity.id
_entity.type
_entity.pdbx_description
1 polymer ?
#
loop_
_entity_poly.entity_id
_entity_poly.type
_entity_poly.pdbx_seq_one_letter_code
_entity_poly.pdbx_strand_id
1 'polypeptide(L)'
;MLHEGLTTGQAAKYISRHPKTLQAMDRAGVLPARRTASGRRYWLQPDLDRYLGRTAAKRPRRTVCYCRVSSQAQRPDLKNQRRIVEEFAIAKGIANLEFIEEIGGGL
;
A
#
# COMPACT_ATOMS: atom_id res chain seq x y z
N MET A 1 -8.58 22.81 -21.33
CA MET A 1 -8.36 21.74 -20.33
C MET A 1 -7.64 20.60 -21.02
N LEU A 2 -6.29 20.60 -20.97
CA LEU A 2 -5.47 19.52 -21.53
C LEU A 2 -5.48 18.38 -20.51
N HIS A 3 -6.09 17.24 -20.84
CA HIS A 3 -5.98 16.06 -20.00
C HIS A 3 -4.49 15.66 -19.89
N GLU A 4 -3.97 15.56 -18.66
CA GLU A 4 -2.61 15.13 -18.31
C GLU A 4 -2.39 13.63 -18.65
N GLY A 5 -2.44 13.29 -19.93
CA GLY A 5 -2.17 11.97 -20.44
C GLY A 5 -0.71 11.81 -20.84
N LEU A 6 -0.05 10.75 -20.40
CA LEU A 6 1.28 10.38 -20.86
C LEU A 6 1.19 9.84 -22.30
N THR A 7 2.00 10.39 -23.20
CA THR A 7 2.18 9.85 -24.55
C THR A 7 2.84 8.46 -24.51
N THR A 8 2.81 7.72 -25.62
CA THR A 8 3.43 6.38 -25.71
C THR A 8 4.88 6.35 -25.21
N GLY A 9 5.70 7.36 -25.54
CA GLY A 9 7.09 7.42 -25.11
C GLY A 9 7.21 7.63 -23.60
N GLN A 10 6.43 8.56 -23.05
CA GLN A 10 6.41 8.85 -21.61
C GLN A 10 5.89 7.65 -20.81
N ALA A 11 4.77 7.04 -21.25
CA ALA A 11 4.18 5.89 -20.60
C ALA A 11 5.09 4.66 -20.67
N ALA A 12 5.75 4.41 -21.80
CA ALA A 12 6.69 3.30 -21.95
C ALA A 12 7.90 3.45 -21.02
N LYS A 13 8.45 4.68 -20.92
CA LYS A 13 9.49 5.00 -19.93
C LYS A 13 8.99 4.81 -18.49
N TYR A 14 7.75 5.21 -18.20
CA TYR A 14 7.15 5.10 -16.88
C TYR A 14 7.03 3.66 -16.35
N ILE A 15 6.67 2.72 -17.23
CA ILE A 15 6.53 1.28 -16.90
C ILE A 15 7.80 0.47 -17.21
N SER A 16 8.91 1.12 -17.57
CA SER A 16 10.17 0.49 -17.96
C SER A 16 10.02 -0.56 -19.07
N ARG A 17 9.27 -0.22 -20.14
CA ARG A 17 9.08 -1.06 -21.33
C ARG A 17 9.42 -0.30 -22.61
N HIS A 18 9.67 -1.02 -23.69
CA HIS A 18 9.86 -0.41 -25.01
C HIS A 18 8.51 0.09 -25.58
N PRO A 19 8.45 1.24 -26.30
CA PRO A 19 7.21 1.77 -26.86
C PRO A 19 6.43 0.78 -27.75
N LYS A 20 7.12 -0.06 -28.54
CA LYS A 20 6.46 -1.12 -29.35
C LYS A 20 5.76 -2.17 -28.46
N THR A 21 6.33 -2.50 -27.30
CA THR A 21 5.71 -3.42 -26.35
C THR A 21 4.43 -2.81 -25.78
N LEU A 22 4.46 -1.53 -25.40
CA LEU A 22 3.27 -0.83 -24.92
C LEU A 22 2.16 -0.76 -25.98
N GLN A 23 2.52 -0.56 -27.26
CA GLN A 23 1.56 -0.61 -28.36
C GLN A 23 1.01 -2.01 -28.64
N ALA A 24 1.78 -3.07 -28.39
CA ALA A 24 1.29 -4.45 -28.47
C ALA A 24 0.31 -4.74 -27.33
N MET A 25 0.60 -4.25 -26.12
CA MET A 25 -0.28 -4.36 -24.96
C MET A 25 -1.61 -3.62 -25.15
N ASP A 26 -1.60 -2.45 -25.80
CA ASP A 26 -2.83 -1.75 -26.21
C ASP A 26 -3.67 -2.63 -27.16
N ARG A 27 -3.05 -3.18 -28.21
CA ARG A 27 -3.73 -4.07 -29.18
C ARG A 27 -4.27 -5.35 -28.55
N ALA A 28 -3.55 -5.90 -27.57
CA ALA A 28 -3.94 -7.09 -26.84
C ALA A 28 -4.95 -6.81 -25.71
N GLY A 29 -5.29 -5.56 -25.44
CA GLY A 29 -6.20 -5.17 -24.35
C GLY A 29 -5.60 -5.28 -22.93
N VAL A 30 -4.30 -5.55 -22.80
CA VAL A 30 -3.60 -5.70 -21.50
C VAL A 30 -3.42 -4.34 -20.82
N LEU A 31 -3.10 -3.30 -21.58
CA LEU A 31 -2.95 -1.93 -21.09
C LEU A 31 -3.50 -0.95 -22.14
N PRO A 32 -4.85 -0.90 -22.29
CA PRO A 32 -5.50 -0.19 -23.38
C PRO A 32 -5.23 1.32 -23.32
N ALA A 33 -4.92 1.91 -24.47
CA ALA A 33 -4.69 3.34 -24.61
C ALA A 33 -6.01 4.09 -24.75
N ARG A 34 -6.09 5.27 -24.13
CA ARG A 34 -7.09 6.28 -24.50
C ARG A 34 -6.64 7.00 -25.77
N ARG A 35 -7.59 7.57 -26.50
CA ARG A 35 -7.34 8.25 -27.78
C ARG A 35 -7.83 9.69 -27.71
N THR A 36 -7.02 10.62 -28.21
CA THR A 36 -7.42 12.02 -28.43
C THR A 36 -8.39 12.10 -29.62
N ALA A 37 -8.99 13.28 -29.85
CA ALA A 37 -9.85 13.50 -31.02
C ALA A 37 -9.12 13.24 -32.36
N SER A 38 -7.80 13.44 -32.41
CA SER A 38 -6.96 13.11 -33.57
C SER A 38 -6.46 11.65 -33.60
N GLY A 39 -6.93 10.79 -32.69
CA GLY A 39 -6.59 9.36 -32.65
C GLY A 39 -5.24 9.04 -31.97
N ARG A 40 -4.52 10.03 -31.44
CA ARG A 40 -3.24 9.79 -30.75
C ARG A 40 -3.45 9.08 -29.41
N ARG A 41 -2.64 8.04 -29.15
CA ARG A 41 -2.63 7.26 -27.90
C ARG A 41 -2.08 8.05 -26.71
N TYR A 42 -2.76 7.94 -25.58
CA TYR A 42 -2.26 8.39 -24.28
C TYR A 42 -2.74 7.48 -23.15
N TRP A 43 -2.04 7.50 -22.02
CA TRP A 43 -2.36 6.76 -20.80
C TRP A 43 -2.44 7.71 -19.63
N LEU A 44 -3.34 7.45 -18.68
CA LEU A 44 -3.35 8.19 -17.42
C LEU A 44 -2.38 7.54 -16.45
N GLN A 45 -1.67 8.36 -15.67
CA GLN A 45 -0.75 7.86 -14.65
C GLN A 45 -1.40 6.85 -13.67
N PRO A 46 -2.63 7.07 -13.15
CA PRO A 46 -3.29 6.09 -12.29
C PRO A 46 -3.52 4.71 -12.94
N ASP A 47 -3.74 4.66 -14.26
CA ASP A 47 -3.91 3.40 -14.99
C ASP A 47 -2.57 2.64 -15.08
N LEU A 48 -1.46 3.38 -15.30
CA LEU A 48 -0.11 2.82 -15.29
C LEU A 48 0.31 2.35 -13.90
N ASP A 49 -0.02 3.13 -12.86
CA ASP A 49 0.24 2.75 -11.47
C ASP A 49 -0.53 1.49 -11.07
N ARG A 50 -1.76 1.34 -11.55
CA ARG A 50 -2.54 0.11 -11.36
C ARG A 50 -1.91 -1.08 -12.04
N TYR A 51 -1.47 -0.92 -13.28
CA TYR A 51 -0.75 -1.96 -14.00
C TYR A 51 0.55 -2.38 -13.30
N LEU A 52 1.27 -1.43 -12.69
CA LEU A 52 2.50 -1.70 -11.95
C LEU A 52 2.27 -2.21 -10.51
N GLY A 53 1.02 -2.37 -10.07
CA GLY A 53 0.70 -2.71 -8.69
C GLY A 53 1.06 -1.61 -7.68
N ARG A 54 1.34 -0.38 -8.16
CA ARG A 54 1.66 0.80 -7.34
C ARG A 54 0.41 1.45 -6.75
N THR A 55 -0.77 1.26 -7.35
CA THR A 55 -2.03 1.46 -6.63
C THR A 55 -2.30 0.29 -5.69
N ALA A 56 -1.38 0.03 -4.76
CA ALA A 56 -1.85 -0.38 -3.46
C ALA A 56 -2.61 0.84 -2.92
N ALA A 57 -3.91 0.94 -3.19
CA ALA A 57 -4.79 1.37 -2.11
C ALA A 57 -4.34 0.48 -0.96
N LYS A 58 -3.58 1.06 0.00
CA LYS A 58 -3.05 0.31 1.13
C LYS A 58 -4.27 -0.43 1.66
N ARG A 59 -4.34 -1.76 1.44
CA ARG A 59 -5.34 -2.57 2.15
C ARG A 59 -5.21 -2.11 3.59
N PRO A 60 -6.30 -1.71 4.26
CA PRO A 60 -6.19 -1.19 5.61
C PRO A 60 -5.38 -2.18 6.43
N ARG A 61 -4.14 -1.80 6.74
CA ARG A 61 -3.22 -2.64 7.49
C ARG A 61 -3.53 -2.36 8.95
N ARG A 62 -3.85 -3.40 9.69
CA ARG A 62 -3.95 -3.31 11.15
C ARG A 62 -2.54 -3.40 11.70
N THR A 63 -2.21 -2.47 12.59
CA THR A 63 -0.99 -2.55 13.39
C THR A 63 -1.40 -3.19 14.70
N VAL A 64 -0.82 -4.35 15.03
CA VAL A 64 -1.16 -5.10 16.25
C VAL A 64 0.07 -5.18 17.13
N CYS A 65 -0.06 -4.80 18.40
CA CYS A 65 0.92 -5.03 19.44
C CYS A 65 0.48 -6.22 20.30
N TYR A 66 1.39 -7.17 20.50
CA TYR A 66 1.17 -8.32 21.37
C TYR A 66 2.01 -8.18 22.63
N CYS A 67 1.34 -8.16 23.79
CA CYS A 67 1.96 -8.09 25.10
C CYS A 67 1.68 -9.40 25.85
N ARG A 68 2.71 -9.98 26.47
CA ARG A 68 2.58 -11.25 27.19
C ARG A 68 3.41 -11.27 28.47
N VAL A 69 2.86 -11.89 29.52
CA VAL A 69 3.60 -12.29 30.72
C VAL A 69 3.46 -13.79 30.98
N SER A 70 4.35 -14.39 31.77
CA SER A 70 4.42 -15.84 31.97
C SER A 70 3.63 -16.37 33.16
N SER A 71 3.10 -15.50 34.01
CA SER A 71 2.34 -15.88 35.21
C SER A 71 1.29 -14.84 35.58
N GLN A 72 0.30 -15.23 36.39
CA GLN A 72 -0.73 -14.31 36.88
C GLN A 72 -0.20 -13.23 37.83
N ALA A 73 0.92 -13.50 38.52
CA ALA A 73 1.54 -12.52 39.41
C ALA A 73 2.05 -11.28 38.65
N GLN A 74 2.37 -11.43 37.36
CA GLN A 74 2.92 -10.38 36.50
C GLN A 74 1.85 -9.54 35.79
N ARG A 75 0.58 -9.64 36.19
CA ARG A 75 -0.50 -8.76 35.70
C ARG A 75 -0.14 -7.27 35.75
N PRO A 76 0.49 -6.74 36.81
CA PRO A 76 0.92 -5.34 36.84
C PRO A 76 1.93 -5.01 35.74
N ASP A 77 2.88 -5.92 35.48
CA ASP A 77 3.91 -5.76 34.45
C ASP A 77 3.29 -5.75 33.05
N LEU A 78 2.29 -6.61 32.79
CA LEU A 78 1.57 -6.64 31.52
C LEU A 78 0.89 -5.28 31.22
N LYS A 79 0.23 -4.69 32.23
CA LYS A 79 -0.37 -3.36 32.11
C LYS A 79 0.68 -2.28 31.83
N ASN A 80 1.84 -2.38 32.49
CA ASN A 80 2.94 -1.43 32.29
C ASN A 80 3.55 -1.57 30.88
N GLN A 81 3.75 -2.80 30.39
CA GLN A 81 4.22 -3.06 29.02
C GLN A 81 3.28 -2.43 27.98
N ARG A 82 1.96 -2.67 28.11
CA ARG A 82 0.97 -2.06 27.23
C ARG A 82 1.09 -0.53 27.22
N ARG A 83 1.10 0.08 28.40
CA ARG A 83 1.16 1.53 28.56
C ARG A 83 2.39 2.14 27.88
N ILE A 84 3.56 1.55 28.09
CA ILE A 84 4.82 2.03 27.48
C ILE A 84 4.75 1.97 25.95
N VAL A 85 4.20 0.89 25.40
CA VAL A 85 4.05 0.75 23.94
C VAL A 85 3.04 1.74 23.38
N GLU A 86 1.95 2.00 24.10
CA GLU A 86 0.94 2.99 23.72
C GLU A 86 1.54 4.40 23.71
N GLU A 87 2.27 4.80 24.76
CA GLU A 87 2.96 6.10 24.84
C GLU A 87 4.00 6.25 23.70
N PHE A 88 4.76 5.20 23.42
CA PHE A 88 5.71 5.20 22.30
C PHE A 88 5.01 5.36 20.94
N ALA A 89 3.91 4.63 20.72
CA ALA A 89 3.15 4.69 19.47
C ALA A 89 2.57 6.09 19.23
N ILE A 90 2.02 6.71 20.28
CA ILE A 90 1.53 8.09 20.25
C ILE A 90 2.66 9.05 19.89
N ALA A 91 3.80 8.95 20.58
CA ALA A 91 4.96 9.82 20.33
C ALA A 91 5.54 9.68 18.90
N LYS A 92 5.34 8.52 18.26
CA LYS A 92 5.77 8.24 16.87
C LYS A 92 4.70 8.49 15.81
N GLY A 93 3.49 8.93 16.19
CA GLY A 93 2.39 9.14 15.27
C GLY A 93 1.84 7.85 14.64
N ILE A 94 1.99 6.71 15.33
CA ILE A 94 1.46 5.43 14.91
C ILE A 94 -0.01 5.36 15.36
N ALA A 95 -0.94 5.50 14.41
CA ALA A 95 -2.37 5.43 14.66
C ALA A 95 -2.94 4.00 14.52
N ASN A 96 -4.11 3.78 15.13
CA ASN A 96 -4.89 2.53 15.03
C ASN A 96 -4.14 1.28 15.50
N LEU A 97 -3.43 1.39 16.64
CA LEU A 97 -2.77 0.26 17.28
C LEU A 97 -3.80 -0.60 18.02
N GLU A 98 -3.90 -1.86 17.62
CA GLU A 98 -4.67 -2.88 18.32
C GLU A 98 -3.76 -3.60 19.31
N PHE A 99 -4.23 -3.87 20.53
CA PHE A 99 -3.47 -4.61 21.55
C PHE A 99 -4.07 -5.99 21.77
N ILE A 100 -3.21 -7.01 21.77
CA ILE A 100 -3.51 -8.36 22.23
C ILE A 100 -2.68 -8.60 23.49
N GLU A 101 -3.36 -8.93 24.58
CA GLU A 101 -2.75 -9.17 25.89
C GLU A 101 -2.92 -10.64 26.27
N GLU A 102 -1.83 -11.29 26.67
CA GLU A 102 -1.84 -12.69 27.10
C GLU A 102 -1.13 -12.89 28.43
N ILE A 103 -1.73 -13.71 29.28
CA ILE A 103 -1.06 -14.21 30.49
C ILE A 103 -0.88 -15.71 30.29
N GLY A 104 0.38 -16.13 30.18
CA GLY A 104 0.75 -17.52 30.19
C GLY A 104 0.32 -18.15 31.51
N GLY A 105 -0.54 -19.16 31.43
CA GLY A 105 -0.77 -20.13 32.47
C GLY A 105 -0.34 -21.47 31.93
N GLY A 106 0.96 -21.78 32.03
CA GLY A 106 1.37 -23.18 31.91
C GLY A 106 0.63 -23.99 32.98
N LEU A 107 0.27 -25.22 32.65
CA LEU A 107 -0.08 -26.25 33.64
C LEU A 107 0.89 -26.25 34.81
#